data_AF-A0A1G6C873-F1
#
_entry.id   AF-A0A1G6C873-F1
#
_cell.length_a   1.000
_cell.length_b   1.000
_cell.length_c   1.000
_cell.angle_alpha   90.00
_cell.angle_beta   90.00
_cell.angle_gamma   90.00
#
_symmetry.space_group_name_H-M   'P 1'
#
loop_
_entity.id
_entity.type
_entity.pdbx_description
1 polymer ?
#
loop_
_entity_poly.entity_id
_entity_poly.type
_entity_poly.pdbx_seq_one_letter_code
_entity_poly.pdbx_strand_id
1 'polypeptide(L)'
;MIGAIELWLVANFDLEPAARSPDLAKVAPARLVEIRYGPASSVSPGAVMGAYDKASHTIYLSETWNGRTPEQLSVLVHEMVHHLQASNETRFACPAERERLAYRAQDEWLRLFGLDLEAAFGINAATVLVATVCTH
;
A
#
# COMPACT_ATOMS: atom_id res chain seq x y z
N MET A 1 0.63 13.93 -9.00
CA MET A 1 0.36 12.48 -8.79
C MET A 1 0.00 12.22 -7.33
N ILE A 2 0.92 12.36 -6.36
CA ILE A 2 0.63 12.13 -4.93
C ILE A 2 -0.56 12.93 -4.42
N GLY A 3 -0.59 14.25 -4.60
CA GLY A 3 -1.70 15.07 -4.09
C GLY A 3 -3.07 14.74 -4.70
N ALA A 4 -3.12 14.19 -5.92
CA ALA A 4 -4.37 13.73 -6.52
C ALA A 4 -4.84 12.41 -5.90
N ILE A 5 -3.91 11.49 -5.60
CA ILE A 5 -4.19 10.25 -4.88
C ILE A 5 -4.64 10.55 -3.45
N GLU A 6 -3.95 11.44 -2.74
CA GLU A 6 -4.35 11.87 -1.39
C GLU A 6 -5.75 12.48 -1.39
N LEU A 7 -6.03 13.42 -2.30
CA LEU A 7 -7.35 14.03 -2.41
C LEU A 7 -8.44 12.98 -2.68
N TRP A 8 -8.17 12.01 -3.58
CA TRP A 8 -9.10 10.92 -3.85
C TRP A 8 -9.30 10.03 -2.62
N LEU A 9 -8.24 9.70 -1.88
CA LEU A 9 -8.33 8.89 -0.66
C LEU A 9 -9.15 9.59 0.43
N VAL A 10 -8.84 10.84 0.74
CA VAL A 10 -9.55 11.65 1.74
C VAL A 10 -11.03 11.79 1.38
N ALA A 11 -11.35 11.97 0.09
CA ALA A 11 -12.73 12.12 -0.35
C ALA A 11 -13.58 10.83 -0.28
N ASN A 12 -12.96 9.63 -0.24
CA ASN A 12 -13.67 8.36 -0.41
C ASN A 12 -13.52 7.37 0.77
N PHE A 13 -12.54 7.56 1.66
CA PHE A 13 -12.13 6.53 2.64
C PHE A 13 -12.10 6.97 4.11
N ASP A 14 -12.74 8.09 4.47
CA ASP A 14 -12.74 8.60 5.86
C ASP A 14 -11.31 8.75 6.44
N LEU A 15 -10.39 9.18 5.57
CA LEU A 15 -9.01 9.48 5.92
C LEU A 15 -8.84 10.99 6.04
N GLU A 16 -8.08 11.42 7.03
CA GLU A 16 -7.68 12.83 7.16
C GLU A 16 -6.39 13.10 6.35
N PRO A 17 -6.26 14.28 5.72
CA PRO A 17 -5.05 14.63 4.96
C PRO A 17 -3.83 14.72 5.87
N ALA A 18 -2.65 14.38 5.34
CA ALA A 18 -1.41 14.52 6.09
C ALA A 18 -0.88 15.95 6.04
N ALA A 19 -0.29 16.41 7.15
CA ALA A 19 0.38 17.73 7.19
C ALA A 19 1.60 17.82 6.26
N ARG A 20 2.19 16.66 5.90
CA ARG A 20 3.33 16.56 4.99
C ARG A 20 3.12 15.40 4.02
N SER A 21 3.47 15.62 2.76
CA SER A 21 3.56 14.54 1.78
C SER A 21 4.66 13.53 2.17
N PRO A 22 4.52 12.24 1.80
CA PRO A 22 5.61 11.29 1.95
C PRO A 22 6.69 11.51 0.89
N ASP A 23 7.91 11.11 1.24
CA ASP A 23 8.99 10.97 0.26
C ASP A 23 8.76 9.71 -0.60
N LEU A 24 9.23 9.74 -1.85
CA LEU A 24 9.23 8.57 -2.72
C LEU A 24 10.66 8.15 -3.03
N ALA A 25 10.94 6.86 -2.85
CA ALA A 25 12.21 6.28 -3.22
C ALA A 25 12.01 4.95 -3.95
N LYS A 26 12.89 4.67 -4.93
CA LYS A 26 12.95 3.36 -5.58
C LYS A 26 14.06 2.53 -4.97
N VAL A 27 13.81 1.25 -4.75
CA VAL A 27 14.80 0.30 -4.24
C VAL A 27 14.68 -1.05 -4.94
N ALA A 28 15.76 -1.82 -4.88
CA ALA A 28 15.77 -3.19 -5.38
C ALA A 28 14.66 -4.04 -4.71
N PRO A 29 14.03 -4.98 -5.42
CA PRO A 29 12.94 -5.80 -4.87
C PRO A 29 13.31 -6.55 -3.58
N ALA A 30 14.57 -7.01 -3.45
CA ALA A 30 15.03 -7.67 -2.22
C ALA A 30 15.01 -6.71 -1.01
N ARG A 31 15.37 -5.45 -1.23
CA ARG A 31 15.34 -4.42 -0.19
C ARG A 31 13.90 -4.09 0.23
N LEU A 32 12.93 -4.15 -0.67
CA LEU A 32 11.51 -3.99 -0.32
C LEU A 32 11.02 -5.09 0.62
N VAL A 33 11.42 -6.34 0.38
CA VAL A 33 11.07 -7.46 1.27
C VAL A 33 11.66 -7.23 2.66
N GLU A 34 12.91 -6.77 2.75
CA GLU A 34 13.53 -6.43 4.04
C GLU A 34 12.79 -5.30 4.76
N ILE A 35 12.36 -4.26 4.04
CA ILE A 35 11.61 -3.14 4.62
C ILE A 35 10.25 -3.62 5.14
N ARG A 36 9.55 -4.46 4.38
CA ARG A 36 8.17 -4.90 4.71
C ARG A 36 8.12 -6.01 5.75
N TYR A 37 9.04 -6.97 5.69
CA TYR A 37 9.00 -8.22 6.48
C TYR A 37 10.26 -8.47 7.32
N GLY A 38 11.29 -7.62 7.20
CA GLY A 38 12.56 -7.81 7.87
C GLY A 38 13.54 -8.72 7.11
N PRO A 39 14.82 -8.72 7.53
CA PRO A 39 15.92 -9.36 6.79
C PRO A 39 15.88 -10.90 6.76
N ALA A 40 15.07 -11.53 7.62
CA ALA A 40 14.93 -12.98 7.69
C ALA A 40 13.73 -13.54 6.90
N SER A 41 13.01 -12.69 6.16
CA SER A 41 11.84 -13.11 5.39
C SER A 41 12.20 -13.99 4.20
N SER A 42 11.42 -15.04 3.97
CA SER A 42 11.52 -15.92 2.81
C SER A 42 10.59 -15.51 1.66
N VAL A 43 9.93 -14.36 1.76
CA VAL A 43 9.05 -13.83 0.72
C VAL A 43 9.86 -13.54 -0.55
N SER A 44 9.36 -13.98 -1.70
CA SER A 44 9.99 -13.73 -2.99
C SER A 44 10.12 -12.22 -3.24
N PRO A 45 11.30 -11.70 -3.64
CA PRO A 45 11.52 -10.28 -3.92
C PRO A 45 10.49 -9.64 -4.86
N GLY A 46 9.94 -10.38 -5.83
CA GLY A 46 8.93 -9.87 -6.77
C GLY A 46 7.50 -9.78 -6.22
N ALA A 47 7.23 -10.28 -5.02
CA ALA A 47 5.90 -10.27 -4.42
C ALA A 47 5.55 -8.94 -3.74
N VAL A 48 6.54 -8.05 -3.53
CA VAL A 48 6.36 -6.74 -2.89
C VAL A 48 6.70 -5.66 -3.89
N MET A 49 5.71 -4.86 -4.27
CA MET A 49 5.88 -3.75 -5.22
C MET A 49 6.03 -2.39 -4.54
N GLY A 50 5.65 -2.29 -3.27
CA GLY A 50 5.74 -1.09 -2.46
C GLY A 50 5.74 -1.40 -0.96
N ALA A 51 6.29 -0.46 -0.18
CA ALA A 51 6.25 -0.48 1.27
C ALA A 51 6.39 0.94 1.85
N TYR A 52 5.48 1.32 2.73
CA TYR A 52 5.58 2.54 3.52
C TYR A 52 6.40 2.31 4.79
N ASP A 53 7.43 3.13 4.99
CA ASP A 53 8.20 3.20 6.23
C ASP A 53 7.74 4.39 7.08
N LYS A 54 7.20 4.09 8.26
CA LYS A 54 6.72 5.10 9.20
C LYS A 54 7.86 5.95 9.77
N ALA A 55 9.06 5.40 9.96
CA ALA A 55 10.14 6.13 10.62
C ALA A 55 10.66 7.30 9.77
N SER A 56 10.87 7.04 8.48
CA SER A 56 11.32 8.05 7.51
C SER A 56 10.20 8.80 6.80
N HIS A 57 8.94 8.33 6.91
CA HIS A 57 7.81 8.80 6.11
C HIS A 57 8.04 8.64 4.60
N THR A 58 8.71 7.56 4.22
CA THR A 58 9.03 7.24 2.82
C THR A 58 8.13 6.12 2.31
N ILE A 59 7.58 6.29 1.12
CA ILE A 59 7.03 5.20 0.34
C ILE A 59 8.14 4.67 -0.57
N TYR A 60 8.61 3.47 -0.27
CA TYR A 60 9.53 2.74 -1.10
C TYR A 60 8.76 1.98 -2.18
N LEU A 61 9.22 2.07 -3.42
CA LEU A 61 8.64 1.40 -4.57
C LEU A 61 9.72 0.54 -5.24
N SER A 62 9.29 -0.51 -5.94
CA SER A 62 10.24 -1.35 -6.67
C SER A 62 10.90 -0.50 -7.76
N GLU A 63 12.18 -0.76 -8.08
CA GLU A 63 12.85 -0.13 -9.22
C GLU A 63 12.11 -0.34 -10.55
N THR A 64 11.35 -1.43 -10.67
CA THR A 64 10.50 -1.74 -11.83
C THR A 64 9.20 -0.92 -11.88
N TRP A 65 8.84 -0.22 -10.80
CA TRP A 65 7.67 0.65 -10.75
C TRP A 65 7.90 1.93 -11.57
N ASN A 66 6.95 2.31 -12.40
CA ASN A 66 7.03 3.51 -13.24
C ASN A 66 5.78 4.42 -13.16
N GLY A 67 4.71 4.00 -12.48
CA GLY A 67 3.52 4.80 -12.21
C GLY A 67 2.69 5.13 -13.44
N ARG A 68 2.79 4.34 -14.53
CA ARG A 68 2.10 4.62 -15.81
C ARG A 68 0.83 3.81 -16.03
N THR A 69 0.62 2.74 -15.27
CA THR A 69 -0.56 1.88 -15.42
C THR A 69 -1.45 1.98 -14.18
N PRO A 70 -2.76 1.68 -14.31
CA PRO A 70 -3.66 1.62 -13.16
C PRO A 70 -3.14 0.74 -12.02
N GLU A 71 -2.57 -0.41 -12.35
CA GLU A 71 -1.97 -1.36 -11.41
C GLU A 71 -0.82 -0.72 -10.65
N GLN A 72 0.13 -0.09 -11.36
CA GLN A 72 1.24 0.56 -10.69
C GLN A 72 0.79 1.73 -9.82
N LEU A 73 -0.15 2.55 -10.28
CA LEU A 73 -0.71 3.62 -9.45
C LEU A 73 -1.46 3.06 -8.23
N SER A 74 -2.14 1.92 -8.36
CA SER A 74 -2.83 1.26 -7.24
C SER A 74 -1.88 0.84 -6.11
N VAL A 75 -0.64 0.48 -6.42
CA VAL A 75 0.39 0.21 -5.40
C VAL A 75 0.69 1.48 -4.59
N LEU A 76 0.79 2.63 -5.26
CA LEU A 76 0.99 3.90 -4.57
C LEU A 76 -0.26 4.30 -3.76
N VAL A 77 -1.47 4.00 -4.24
CA VAL A 77 -2.72 4.19 -3.47
C VAL A 77 -2.67 3.39 -2.16
N HIS A 78 -2.28 2.11 -2.22
CA HIS A 78 -2.14 1.26 -1.03
C HIS A 78 -1.17 1.87 -0.01
N GLU A 79 0.03 2.23 -0.44
CA GLU A 79 1.04 2.77 0.47
C GLU A 79 0.69 4.19 0.98
N MET A 80 -0.05 4.98 0.20
CA MET A 80 -0.58 6.27 0.65
C MET A 80 -1.61 6.10 1.76
N VAL A 81 -2.43 5.04 1.76
CA VAL A 81 -3.33 4.74 2.89
C VAL A 81 -2.51 4.56 4.18
N HIS A 82 -1.43 3.79 4.13
CA HIS A 82 -0.56 3.62 5.30
C HIS A 82 0.09 4.91 5.77
N HIS A 83 0.48 5.78 4.83
CA HIS A 83 0.99 7.10 5.17
C HIS A 83 -0.06 7.96 5.90
N LEU A 84 -1.31 8.00 5.41
CA LEU A 84 -2.39 8.77 6.05
C LEU A 84 -2.77 8.18 7.41
N GLN A 85 -2.88 6.85 7.53
CA GLN A 85 -3.10 6.17 8.81
C GLN A 85 -2.01 6.50 9.84
N ALA A 86 -0.74 6.52 9.42
CA ALA A 86 0.38 6.82 10.30
C ALA A 86 0.45 8.29 10.69
N SER A 87 0.17 9.20 9.76
CA SER A 87 0.19 10.65 9.98
C SER A 87 -0.92 11.11 10.95
N ASN A 88 -2.04 10.39 10.98
CA ASN A 88 -3.15 10.65 11.90
C ASN A 88 -3.14 9.76 13.14
N GLU A 89 -1.99 9.11 13.43
CA GLU A 89 -1.79 8.24 14.60
C GLU A 89 -2.88 7.18 14.80
N THR A 90 -3.46 6.69 13.69
CA THR A 90 -4.54 5.71 13.73
C THR A 90 -4.06 4.45 14.45
N ARG A 91 -4.83 4.00 15.43
CA ARG A 91 -4.53 2.81 16.23
C ARG A 91 -5.30 1.62 15.69
N PHE A 92 -4.62 0.48 15.63
CA PHE A 92 -5.17 -0.79 15.21
C PHE A 92 -4.94 -1.83 16.30
N ALA A 93 -5.84 -2.80 16.41
CA ALA A 93 -5.71 -3.93 17.33
C ALA A 93 -4.52 -4.83 16.95
N CYS A 94 -4.18 -4.90 15.67
CA CYS A 94 -3.05 -5.65 15.15
C CYS A 94 -2.51 -5.06 13.84
N PRO A 95 -1.31 -5.46 13.37
CA PRO A 95 -0.80 -5.02 12.07
C PRO A 95 -1.72 -5.37 10.88
N ALA A 96 -2.37 -6.54 10.89
CA ALA A 96 -3.22 -6.98 9.79
C ALA A 96 -4.48 -6.12 9.60
N GLU A 97 -5.05 -5.59 10.68
CA GLU A 97 -6.26 -4.76 10.60
C GLU A 97 -6.04 -3.51 9.73
N ARG A 98 -4.85 -2.91 9.80
CA ARG A 98 -4.51 -1.71 9.04
C ARG A 98 -4.55 -1.93 7.52
N GLU A 99 -4.31 -3.17 7.07
CA GLU A 99 -4.25 -3.53 5.64
C GLU A 99 -5.64 -3.55 5.00
N ARG A 100 -6.73 -3.66 5.79
CA ARG A 100 -8.11 -3.72 5.26
C ARG A 100 -8.45 -2.53 4.38
N LEU A 101 -8.18 -1.34 4.88
CA LEU A 101 -8.48 -0.11 4.16
C LEU A 101 -7.57 0.06 2.95
N ALA A 102 -6.30 -0.36 3.06
CA ALA A 102 -5.33 -0.25 1.98
C ALA A 102 -5.71 -1.15 0.80
N TYR A 103 -6.06 -2.41 1.05
CA TYR A 103 -6.58 -3.30 0.00
C TYR A 103 -7.91 -2.84 -0.57
N ARG A 104 -8.82 -2.34 0.26
CA ARG A 104 -10.10 -1.79 -0.23
C ARG A 104 -9.87 -0.61 -1.17
N ALA A 105 -9.04 0.35 -0.78
CA ALA A 105 -8.73 1.52 -1.60
C ALA A 105 -8.00 1.12 -2.89
N GLN A 106 -7.11 0.13 -2.81
CA GLN A 106 -6.43 -0.40 -3.98
C GLN A 106 -7.41 -1.04 -4.98
N ASP A 107 -8.33 -1.89 -4.51
CA ASP A 107 -9.35 -2.51 -5.37
C ASP A 107 -10.29 -1.47 -5.97
N GLU A 108 -10.80 -0.53 -5.17
CA GLU A 108 -11.69 0.53 -5.66
C GLU A 108 -11.00 1.44 -6.68
N TRP A 109 -9.70 1.71 -6.54
CA TRP A 109 -8.92 2.42 -7.55
C TRP A 109 -8.85 1.63 -8.86
N LEU A 110 -8.55 0.33 -8.81
CA LEU A 110 -8.49 -0.54 -9.99
C LEU A 110 -9.83 -0.59 -10.72
N ARG A 111 -10.94 -0.60 -9.98
CA ARG A 111 -12.30 -0.62 -10.53
C ARG A 111 -12.64 0.61 -11.36
N LEU A 112 -12.00 1.77 -11.11
CA LEU A 112 -12.12 2.95 -11.98
C LEU A 112 -11.66 2.69 -13.42
N PHE A 113 -10.85 1.65 -13.62
CA PHE A 113 -10.27 1.26 -14.91
C PHE A 113 -10.77 -0.10 -15.40
N GLY A 114 -11.83 -0.65 -14.79
CA GLY A 114 -12.37 -1.96 -15.16
C GLY A 114 -11.50 -3.15 -14.75
N LEU A 115 -10.63 -2.96 -13.77
CA LEU A 115 -9.77 -4.00 -13.18
C LEU A 115 -10.20 -4.28 -11.73
N ASP A 116 -9.60 -5.31 -11.14
CA ASP A 116 -9.64 -5.63 -9.71
C ASP A 116 -8.29 -6.21 -9.26
N LEU A 117 -8.16 -6.47 -7.95
CA LEU A 117 -6.94 -7.06 -7.38
C LEU A 117 -6.55 -8.42 -7.99
N GLU A 118 -7.53 -9.24 -8.37
CA GLU A 118 -7.28 -10.58 -8.91
C GLU A 118 -6.76 -10.50 -10.34
N ALA A 119 -7.39 -9.70 -11.21
CA ALA A 119 -6.96 -9.48 -12.58
C ALA A 119 -5.59 -8.77 -12.64
N ALA A 120 -5.32 -7.83 -11.73
CA ALA A 120 -4.10 -7.04 -11.73
C ALA A 120 -2.90 -7.76 -11.08
N PHE A 121 -3.13 -8.53 -10.02
CA PHE A 121 -2.06 -9.07 -9.17
C PHE A 121 -2.23 -10.54 -8.79
N GLY A 122 -3.34 -11.20 -9.17
CA GLY A 122 -3.67 -12.54 -8.69
C GLY A 122 -4.04 -12.58 -7.19
N ILE A 123 -4.38 -11.44 -6.59
CA ILE A 123 -4.76 -11.34 -5.18
C ILE A 123 -6.27 -11.53 -5.07
N ASN A 124 -6.68 -12.77 -4.76
CA ASN A 124 -8.10 -13.09 -4.57
C ASN A 124 -8.58 -12.78 -3.13
N ALA A 125 -9.89 -12.92 -2.90
CA ALA A 125 -10.52 -12.62 -1.61
C ALA A 125 -9.96 -13.45 -0.43
N ALA A 126 -9.51 -14.69 -0.66
CA ALA A 126 -8.90 -15.50 0.38
C ALA A 126 -7.53 -14.95 0.81
N THR A 127 -6.72 -14.50 -0.16
CA THR A 127 -5.45 -13.81 0.10
C THR A 127 -5.67 -12.53 0.90
N VAL A 128 -6.67 -11.72 0.53
CA VAL A 128 -7.02 -10.50 1.27
C VAL A 128 -7.46 -10.83 2.70
N LEU A 129 -8.29 -11.86 2.90
CA LEU A 129 -8.74 -12.27 4.23
C LEU A 129 -7.55 -12.66 5.13
N VAL A 130 -6.62 -13.48 4.62
CA VAL A 130 -5.43 -13.90 5.36
C VAL A 130 -4.55 -12.68 5.71
N ALA A 131 -4.39 -11.74 4.79
CA ALA A 131 -3.58 -10.55 5.01
C ALA A 131 -4.19 -9.54 6.00
N THR A 132 -5.49 -9.63 6.27
CA THR A 132 -6.25 -8.58 6.99
C THR A 132 -6.91 -9.05 8.29
N VAL A 133 -6.76 -10.33 8.66
CA VAL A 133 -7.32 -10.88 9.89
C VAL A 133 -6.30 -10.81 11.02
N CYS A 134 -6.71 -10.33 12.20
CA CYS A 134 -5.89 -10.43 13.40
C CYS A 134 -5.86 -11.87 13.88
N THR A 135 -4.69 -12.47 13.97
CA THR A 135 -4.47 -13.74 14.66
C THR A 135 -4.06 -13.46 16.10
N HIS A 136 -4.71 -14.16 17.04
CA HIS A 136 -4.54 -13.99 18.48
C HIS A 136 -3.13 -14.32 18.99
#